data_AF-A0A4W4HGM1-F1
#
_entry.id   AF-A0A4W4HGM1-F1
#
_cell.length_a   1.000
_cell.length_b   1.000
_cell.length_c   1.000
_cell.angle_alpha   90.00
_cell.angle_beta   90.00
_cell.angle_gamma   90.00
#
_symmetry.space_group_name_H-M   'P 1'
#
loop_
_entity.id
_entity.type
_entity.pdbx_description
1 polymer ?
#
loop_
_entity_poly.entity_id
_entity_poly.type
_entity_poly.pdbx_seq_one_letter_code
_entity_poly.pdbx_strand_id
1 'polypeptide(L)'
;CCNEHHYQAGMLLSGTGDALAFQWEFVLSGTAIHKAVQKLGGSKSITVKLPDWLHRKEGEELLQEVSYHYMEGRKPGLSTISGKGYRVPFDVKSGGCGAAMRAMCIGYPWPEQLSSLAAVAVETRRMTHLHPTGFLGAVVSALFAAYAEACPIAKEFVKSAGYAVSVTERDSGYFAEKWEWFLKLRGLSSGEGPVIWADQYGTAERDAAYKSFSWSGWAGRSGHDAPMIALDALRGAGSNWEELMNRAGFHGGDSDITAVIACCCRGLLYGPEGVPECNYSNLEYRDRLENSAEKLYELSC
;
A
#
# COMPACT_ATOMS: atom_id res chain seq x y z
N CYS A 1 19.28 -8.55 -5.95
CA CYS A 1 19.76 -7.52 -5.02
C CYS A 1 19.11 -6.20 -5.41
N CYS A 2 18.40 -5.55 -4.49
CA CYS A 2 17.84 -4.22 -4.72
C CYS A 2 19.01 -3.24 -4.88
N ASN A 3 19.03 -2.44 -5.94
CA ASN A 3 20.01 -1.38 -6.19
C ASN A 3 19.29 -0.02 -6.18
N GLU A 4 20.05 1.07 -6.29
CA GLU A 4 19.49 2.42 -6.31
C GLU A 4 18.35 2.59 -7.32
N HIS A 5 18.50 2.02 -8.51
CA HIS A 5 17.50 2.08 -9.58
C HIS A 5 16.17 1.42 -9.19
N HIS A 6 16.22 0.33 -8.42
CA HIS A 6 15.02 -0.32 -7.87
C HIS A 6 14.35 0.53 -6.78
N TYR A 7 15.13 1.22 -5.94
CA TYR A 7 14.59 2.17 -4.95
C TYR A 7 13.89 3.35 -5.64
N GLN A 8 14.54 3.93 -6.66
CA GLN A 8 13.96 5.00 -7.49
C GLN A 8 12.67 4.53 -8.14
N ALA A 9 12.68 3.35 -8.77
CA ALA A 9 11.49 2.76 -9.35
C ALA A 9 10.39 2.51 -8.30
N GLY A 10 10.73 2.03 -7.11
CA GLY A 10 9.77 1.82 -6.02
C GLY A 10 9.03 3.10 -5.64
N MET A 11 9.75 4.20 -5.44
CA MET A 11 9.16 5.49 -5.08
C MET A 11 8.37 6.09 -6.25
N LEU A 12 8.97 6.10 -7.45
CA LEU A 12 8.37 6.69 -8.65
C LEU A 12 7.11 5.95 -9.10
N LEU A 13 7.15 4.62 -9.12
CA LEU A 13 6.00 3.80 -9.53
C LEU A 13 4.90 3.80 -8.45
N SER A 14 5.23 4.00 -7.18
CA SER A 14 4.21 4.21 -6.14
C SER A 14 3.37 5.45 -6.43
N GLY A 15 4.01 6.61 -6.70
CA GLY A 15 3.31 7.83 -7.08
C GLY A 15 2.60 7.73 -8.44
N THR A 16 3.17 6.96 -9.37
CA THR A 16 2.53 6.67 -10.66
C THR A 16 1.25 5.84 -10.50
N GLY A 17 1.30 4.81 -9.65
CA GLY A 17 0.15 3.98 -9.33
C GLY A 17 -0.98 4.79 -8.70
N ASP A 18 -0.66 5.65 -7.73
CA ASP A 18 -1.59 6.63 -7.15
C ASP A 18 -2.28 7.45 -8.24
N ALA A 19 -1.49 8.19 -9.03
CA ALA A 19 -2.02 9.10 -10.04
C ALA A 19 -2.95 8.36 -11.01
N LEU A 20 -2.49 7.23 -11.58
CA LEU A 20 -3.26 6.44 -12.55
C LEU A 20 -4.59 5.92 -12.00
N ALA A 21 -4.64 5.59 -10.71
CA ALA A 21 -5.81 4.98 -10.09
C ALA A 21 -6.74 6.01 -9.42
N PHE A 22 -6.21 7.15 -8.95
CA PHE A 22 -6.95 8.19 -8.23
C PHE A 22 -8.10 8.80 -9.04
N GLN A 23 -7.96 8.89 -10.36
CA GLN A 23 -9.05 9.35 -11.24
C GLN A 23 -10.31 8.47 -11.11
N TRP A 24 -10.16 7.24 -10.62
CA TRP A 24 -11.21 6.23 -10.56
C TRP A 24 -11.67 5.88 -9.14
N GLU A 25 -11.09 6.48 -8.08
CA GLU A 25 -11.30 6.13 -6.67
C GLU A 25 -12.78 5.98 -6.27
N PHE A 26 -13.68 6.79 -6.83
CA PHE A 26 -15.12 6.79 -6.51
C PHE A 26 -15.99 6.07 -7.55
N VAL A 27 -15.38 5.45 -8.55
CA VAL A 27 -16.09 4.62 -9.53
C VAL A 27 -16.17 3.20 -8.97
N LEU A 28 -17.27 2.87 -8.29
CA LEU A 28 -17.46 1.61 -7.57
C LEU A 28 -17.69 0.37 -8.48
N SER A 29 -17.24 0.43 -9.73
CA SER A 29 -17.35 -0.65 -10.71
C SER A 29 -16.07 -0.75 -11.53
N GLY A 30 -15.26 -1.76 -11.22
CA GLY A 30 -14.06 -2.09 -11.97
C GLY A 30 -14.36 -2.30 -13.45
N THR A 31 -15.49 -2.91 -13.81
CA THR A 31 -15.85 -3.09 -15.22
C THR A 31 -16.13 -1.76 -15.93
N ALA A 32 -16.70 -0.76 -15.24
CA ALA A 32 -16.85 0.59 -15.77
C ALA A 32 -15.49 1.29 -15.93
N ILE A 33 -14.59 1.16 -14.94
CA ILE A 33 -13.22 1.69 -15.00
C ILE A 33 -12.47 1.10 -16.18
N HIS A 34 -12.47 -0.23 -16.33
CA HIS A 34 -11.78 -0.92 -17.43
C HIS A 34 -12.29 -0.48 -18.80
N LYS A 35 -13.61 -0.28 -18.96
CA LYS A 35 -14.18 0.28 -20.19
C LYS A 35 -13.70 1.71 -20.45
N ALA A 36 -13.56 2.54 -19.41
CA ALA A 36 -13.03 3.89 -19.55
C ALA A 36 -11.54 3.89 -19.92
N VAL A 37 -10.72 3.07 -19.24
CA VAL A 37 -9.29 2.90 -19.53
C VAL A 37 -9.07 2.38 -20.96
N GLN A 38 -9.88 1.42 -21.42
CA GLN A 38 -9.85 0.93 -22.81
C GLN A 38 -10.13 2.05 -23.82
N LYS A 39 -11.07 2.96 -23.54
CA LYS A 39 -11.34 4.13 -24.41
C LYS A 39 -10.18 5.12 -24.46
N LEU A 40 -9.33 5.14 -23.43
CA LEU A 40 -8.08 5.91 -23.38
C LEU A 40 -6.90 5.18 -24.06
N GLY A 41 -7.13 4.02 -24.68
CA GLY A 41 -6.10 3.23 -25.35
C GLY A 41 -5.34 2.27 -24.43
N GLY A 42 -5.91 1.94 -23.26
CA GLY A 42 -5.30 1.08 -22.26
C GLY A 42 -4.34 1.83 -21.34
N SER A 43 -3.89 1.15 -20.27
CA SER A 43 -3.04 1.74 -19.23
C SER A 43 -1.74 2.33 -19.78
N LYS A 44 -1.20 1.68 -20.83
CA LYS A 44 0.06 2.09 -21.45
C LYS A 44 -0.02 3.38 -22.27
N SER A 45 -1.23 3.85 -22.57
CA SER A 45 -1.47 5.06 -23.37
C SER A 45 -1.74 6.28 -22.50
N ILE A 46 -1.93 6.09 -21.19
CA ILE A 46 -2.27 7.17 -20.27
C ILE A 46 -1.03 8.02 -19.97
N THR A 47 -1.07 9.29 -20.38
CA THR A 47 -0.02 10.25 -20.02
C THR A 47 -0.35 10.91 -18.69
N VAL A 48 0.41 10.59 -17.65
CA VAL A 48 0.27 11.21 -16.33
C VAL A 48 0.97 12.57 -16.35
N LYS A 49 0.19 13.63 -16.20
CA LYS A 49 0.67 15.01 -16.12
C LYS A 49 -0.38 15.90 -15.46
N LEU A 50 0.08 16.98 -14.83
CA LEU A 50 -0.80 18.06 -14.38
C LEU A 50 -1.41 18.83 -15.57
N PRO A 51 -2.62 19.40 -15.41
CA PRO A 51 -3.47 19.35 -14.22
C PRO A 51 -4.33 18.09 -14.12
N ASP A 52 -4.35 17.25 -15.15
CA ASP A 52 -5.33 16.16 -15.31
C ASP A 52 -5.09 14.97 -14.36
N TRP A 53 -3.84 14.77 -13.92
CA TRP A 53 -3.41 13.65 -13.07
C TRP A 53 -2.61 14.16 -11.85
N LEU A 54 -3.33 14.41 -10.75
CA LEU A 54 -2.85 14.98 -9.49
C LEU A 54 -2.33 13.88 -8.53
N HIS A 55 -1.12 14.04 -7.94
CA HIS A 55 -0.59 13.21 -6.83
C HIS A 55 -0.39 13.98 -5.51
N ARG A 56 -0.79 13.43 -4.35
CA ARG A 56 -0.78 14.04 -2.99
C ARG A 56 0.15 15.27 -2.78
N LYS A 57 -0.40 16.47 -2.44
CA LYS A 57 0.33 17.73 -2.14
C LYS A 57 0.48 18.02 -0.64
N GLU A 58 1.60 18.70 -0.33
CA GLU A 58 2.11 19.31 0.93
C GLU A 58 2.74 18.34 1.96
N GLY A 59 3.83 18.63 2.70
CA GLY A 59 4.71 19.79 2.95
C GLY A 59 6.09 19.27 3.45
N GLU A 60 6.99 20.11 3.97
CA GLU A 60 8.38 19.85 4.40
C GLU A 60 8.58 18.97 5.70
N GLU A 61 9.51 19.30 6.59
CA GLU A 61 10.52 18.42 7.19
C GLU A 61 10.14 17.37 8.28
N LEU A 62 11.11 16.46 8.50
CA LEU A 62 11.10 15.27 9.35
C LEU A 62 10.29 15.37 10.67
N LEU A 63 9.44 14.34 10.84
CA LEU A 63 8.83 13.82 12.08
C LEU A 63 7.79 14.69 12.80
N GLN A 64 7.74 16.02 12.64
CA GLN A 64 6.63 16.85 13.17
C GLN A 64 5.57 17.22 12.12
N GLU A 65 5.91 17.28 10.83
CA GLU A 65 4.97 17.65 9.76
C GLU A 65 4.04 16.54 9.26
N VAL A 66 4.33 15.27 9.57
CA VAL A 66 3.48 14.12 9.17
C VAL A 66 2.05 14.22 9.73
N SER A 67 1.78 15.15 10.66
CA SER A 67 0.45 15.41 11.21
C SER A 67 -0.33 16.57 10.55
N TYR A 68 0.31 17.51 9.84
CA TYR A 68 -0.32 18.83 9.59
C TYR A 68 -0.70 19.13 8.12
N HIS A 69 0.02 18.60 7.11
CA HIS A 69 -0.03 19.12 5.73
C HIS A 69 -0.91 18.34 4.71
N TYR A 70 -2.08 17.83 5.08
CA TYR A 70 -2.82 16.86 4.24
C TYR A 70 -3.99 17.39 3.35
N MET A 71 -4.23 18.71 3.25
CA MET A 71 -5.64 19.15 3.36
C MET A 71 -6.40 19.60 2.09
N GLU A 72 -5.80 20.02 0.97
CA GLU A 72 -6.59 20.58 -0.16
C GLU A 72 -6.60 19.73 -1.45
N GLY A 73 -7.81 19.40 -1.94
CA GLY A 73 -8.06 18.81 -3.27
C GLY A 73 -7.89 17.28 -3.40
N ARG A 74 -7.49 16.59 -2.32
CA ARG A 74 -6.95 15.20 -2.40
C ARG A 74 -7.51 14.21 -1.39
N LYS A 75 -8.69 14.53 -0.85
CA LYS A 75 -9.59 13.61 -0.14
C LYS A 75 -8.92 12.72 0.94
N PRO A 76 -8.13 13.30 1.88
CA PRO A 76 -7.43 12.51 2.88
C PRO A 76 -8.39 11.77 3.83
N GLY A 77 -8.00 10.57 4.27
CA GLY A 77 -8.74 9.81 5.28
C GLY A 77 -8.76 10.49 6.65
N LEU A 78 -9.90 10.40 7.36
CA LEU A 78 -10.17 11.12 8.62
C LEU A 78 -9.14 10.83 9.73
N SER A 79 -8.72 9.57 9.90
CA SER A 79 -7.74 9.19 10.93
C SER A 79 -6.34 9.75 10.64
N THR A 80 -6.01 9.98 9.37
CA THR A 80 -4.72 10.55 8.95
C THR A 80 -4.61 12.02 9.35
N ILE A 81 -5.71 12.78 9.28
CA ILE A 81 -5.73 14.22 9.57
C ILE A 81 -6.02 14.57 11.03
N SER A 82 -6.49 13.62 11.84
CA SER A 82 -6.92 13.87 13.23
C SER A 82 -5.82 13.67 14.28
N GLY A 83 -4.68 13.10 13.90
CA GLY A 83 -3.57 12.82 14.83
C GLY A 83 -2.95 14.10 15.38
N LYS A 84 -2.91 14.23 16.72
CA LYS A 84 -2.22 15.32 17.43
C LYS A 84 -1.14 14.72 18.33
N GLY A 85 0.12 15.05 18.06
CA GLY A 85 1.28 14.52 18.79
C GLY A 85 1.70 13.11 18.34
N TYR A 86 2.71 12.55 19.00
CA TYR A 86 3.31 11.25 18.62
C TYR A 86 2.64 10.03 19.29
N ARG A 87 1.70 10.26 20.22
CA ARG A 87 0.87 9.24 20.87
C ARG A 87 -0.56 9.72 20.89
N VAL A 88 -1.45 8.95 20.28
CA VAL A 88 -2.89 9.26 20.20
C VAL A 88 -3.68 8.25 21.03
N PRO A 89 -4.89 8.59 21.50
CA PRO A 89 -5.76 7.59 22.12
C PRO A 89 -6.16 6.50 21.11
N PHE A 90 -6.49 5.31 21.63
CA PHE A 90 -7.04 4.23 20.83
C PHE A 90 -8.39 4.65 20.25
N ASP A 91 -8.63 4.32 18.98
CA ASP A 91 -9.91 4.53 18.31
C ASP A 91 -10.29 3.29 17.49
N VAL A 92 -11.48 2.74 17.76
CA VAL A 92 -12.05 1.62 17.01
C VAL A 92 -12.17 1.90 15.50
N LYS A 93 -12.25 3.18 15.11
CA LYS A 93 -12.36 3.62 13.72
C LYS A 93 -11.00 3.86 13.05
N SER A 94 -9.88 3.79 13.77
CA SER A 94 -8.56 4.08 13.21
C SER A 94 -7.88 2.88 12.52
N GLY A 95 -8.67 1.93 12.01
CA GLY A 95 -8.20 0.73 11.30
C GLY A 95 -7.97 0.90 9.79
N GLY A 96 -8.06 2.14 9.29
CA GLY A 96 -7.95 2.46 7.86
C GLY A 96 -6.59 2.16 7.23
N CYS A 97 -6.56 2.12 5.88
CA CYS A 97 -5.37 1.88 5.06
C CYS A 97 -4.35 3.03 5.10
N GLY A 98 -4.71 4.19 5.67
CA GLY A 98 -3.85 5.37 5.72
C GLY A 98 -2.50 5.11 6.36
N ALA A 99 -2.40 4.19 7.31
CA ALA A 99 -1.14 3.71 7.86
C ALA A 99 -0.31 2.91 6.83
N ALA A 100 -0.93 1.97 6.13
CA ALA A 100 -0.30 1.06 5.18
C ALA A 100 0.27 1.81 3.96
N MET A 101 -0.51 2.72 3.37
CA MET A 101 -0.19 3.44 2.12
C MET A 101 1.10 4.28 2.15
N ARG A 102 1.72 4.45 3.32
CA ARG A 102 2.89 5.31 3.53
C ARG A 102 3.99 4.64 4.35
N ALA A 103 4.02 3.31 4.36
CA ALA A 103 4.97 2.53 5.15
C ALA A 103 6.02 1.81 4.29
N MET A 104 5.82 1.70 2.96
CA MET A 104 6.75 0.98 2.08
C MET A 104 8.16 1.58 2.07
N CYS A 105 8.28 2.90 2.23
CA CYS A 105 9.59 3.58 2.29
C CYS A 105 10.37 3.31 3.58
N ILE A 106 9.78 2.63 4.58
CA ILE A 106 10.47 2.29 5.84
C ILE A 106 11.59 1.29 5.57
N GLY A 107 11.50 0.48 4.52
CA GLY A 107 12.68 -0.21 4.00
C GLY A 107 12.37 -1.35 3.05
N TYR A 108 13.40 -1.76 2.32
CA TYR A 108 13.49 -3.09 1.74
C TYR A 108 14.10 -4.01 2.80
N PRO A 109 13.37 -5.01 3.32
CA PRO A 109 13.85 -5.75 4.47
C PRO A 109 15.03 -6.65 4.12
N TRP A 110 16.17 -6.39 4.75
CA TRP A 110 17.13 -7.45 5.04
C TRP A 110 16.61 -8.28 6.23
N PRO A 111 16.75 -9.62 6.22
CA PRO A 111 16.26 -10.47 7.31
C PRO A 111 16.71 -10.00 8.70
N GLU A 112 17.93 -9.46 8.82
CA GLU A 112 18.49 -8.97 10.08
C GLU A 112 17.81 -7.69 10.60
N GLN A 113 17.12 -6.95 9.74
CA GLN A 113 16.51 -5.65 10.06
C GLN A 113 15.00 -5.74 10.32
N LEU A 114 14.37 -6.91 10.11
CA LEU A 114 12.91 -7.09 10.19
C LEU A 114 12.30 -6.54 11.48
N SER A 115 12.93 -6.81 12.63
CA SER A 115 12.45 -6.33 13.93
C SER A 115 12.50 -4.81 14.05
N SER A 116 13.58 -4.18 13.59
CA SER A 116 13.73 -2.73 13.60
C SER A 116 12.75 -2.04 12.64
N LEU A 117 12.59 -2.60 11.43
CA LEU A 117 11.63 -2.08 10.43
C LEU A 117 10.19 -2.19 10.94
N ALA A 118 9.83 -3.31 11.55
CA ALA A 118 8.52 -3.49 12.17
C ALA A 118 8.30 -2.49 13.32
N ALA A 119 9.31 -2.26 14.17
CA ALA A 119 9.24 -1.27 15.24
C ALA A 119 8.97 0.15 14.70
N VAL A 120 9.73 0.57 13.68
CA VAL A 120 9.55 1.88 13.03
C VAL A 120 8.17 1.98 12.37
N ALA A 121 7.71 0.93 11.69
CA ALA A 121 6.37 0.88 11.09
C ALA A 121 5.26 1.00 12.14
N VAL A 122 5.34 0.25 13.24
CA VAL A 122 4.38 0.33 14.34
C VAL A 122 4.36 1.74 14.93
N GLU A 123 5.52 2.28 15.33
CA GLU A 123 5.58 3.58 16.01
C GLU A 123 5.10 4.72 15.12
N THR A 124 5.62 4.81 13.91
CA THR A 124 5.31 5.94 13.02
C THR A 124 3.89 5.90 12.49
N ARG A 125 3.24 4.73 12.45
CA ARG A 125 1.87 4.62 11.95
C ARG A 125 0.81 4.67 13.04
N ARG A 126 1.10 4.17 14.25
CA ARG A 126 0.18 4.30 15.38
C ARG A 126 0.01 5.73 15.88
N MET A 127 0.82 6.68 15.40
CA MET A 127 0.63 8.14 15.57
C MET A 127 -0.71 8.65 15.02
N THR A 128 -1.35 7.91 14.10
CA THR A 128 -2.67 8.28 13.52
C THR A 128 -3.63 7.09 13.45
N HIS A 129 -3.10 5.86 13.49
CA HIS A 129 -3.86 4.63 13.38
C HIS A 129 -3.57 3.73 14.57
N LEU A 130 -3.94 4.14 15.79
CA LEU A 130 -3.82 3.31 16.99
C LEU A 130 -4.96 2.27 17.05
N HIS A 131 -5.07 1.46 16.00
CA HIS A 131 -5.87 0.25 15.94
C HIS A 131 -5.01 -0.84 15.27
N PRO A 132 -4.95 -2.08 15.79
CA PRO A 132 -4.10 -3.13 15.23
C PRO A 132 -4.28 -3.34 13.73
N THR A 133 -5.51 -3.40 13.23
CA THR A 133 -5.77 -3.48 11.78
C THR A 133 -5.03 -2.40 10.97
N GLY A 134 -4.97 -1.16 11.48
CA GLY A 134 -4.31 -0.05 10.78
C GLY A 134 -2.78 -0.19 10.80
N PHE A 135 -2.17 -0.18 11.98
CA PHE A 135 -0.71 -0.19 12.08
C PHE A 135 -0.07 -1.53 11.68
N LEU A 136 -0.75 -2.68 11.83
CA LEU A 136 -0.23 -3.96 11.31
C LEU A 136 -0.22 -3.97 9.78
N GLY A 137 -1.17 -3.28 9.14
CA GLY A 137 -1.14 -3.04 7.70
C GLY A 137 0.13 -2.33 7.24
N ALA A 138 0.61 -1.38 8.04
CA ALA A 138 1.88 -0.71 7.78
C ALA A 138 3.08 -1.62 7.93
N VAL A 139 3.08 -2.51 8.91
CA VAL A 139 4.15 -3.50 9.05
C VAL A 139 4.18 -4.39 7.81
N VAL A 140 3.04 -4.86 7.32
CA VAL A 140 2.98 -5.64 6.06
C VAL A 140 3.47 -4.82 4.86
N SER A 141 3.04 -3.57 4.72
CA SER A 141 3.52 -2.70 3.64
C SER A 141 5.03 -2.41 3.71
N ALA A 142 5.59 -2.27 4.90
CA ALA A 142 7.03 -2.05 5.11
C ALA A 142 7.85 -3.33 4.88
N LEU A 143 7.33 -4.49 5.29
CA LEU A 143 8.04 -5.77 5.19
C LEU A 143 7.79 -6.50 3.86
N PHE A 144 6.95 -5.94 2.98
CA PHE A 144 6.57 -6.54 1.71
C PHE A 144 6.13 -8.02 1.84
N ALA A 145 6.90 -8.93 1.23
CA ALA A 145 6.60 -10.35 1.14
C ALA A 145 6.82 -11.10 2.47
N ALA A 146 7.42 -10.49 3.48
CA ALA A 146 7.57 -11.07 4.83
C ALA A 146 6.30 -10.87 5.69
N TYR A 147 5.11 -10.97 5.08
CA TYR A 147 3.82 -10.76 5.75
C TYR A 147 3.56 -11.76 6.88
N ALA A 148 4.09 -12.99 6.78
CA ALA A 148 3.91 -14.03 7.80
C ALA A 148 4.60 -13.67 9.12
N GLU A 149 5.66 -12.86 9.03
CA GLU A 149 6.45 -12.42 10.17
C GLU A 149 5.96 -11.08 10.75
N ALA A 150 5.20 -10.31 9.96
CA ALA A 150 4.71 -8.98 10.33
C ALA A 150 3.91 -8.97 11.66
N CYS A 151 2.93 -9.86 11.79
CA CYS A 151 2.06 -9.87 12.98
C CYS A 151 2.79 -10.33 14.26
N PRO A 152 3.55 -11.45 14.26
CA PRO A 152 4.34 -11.86 15.42
C PRO A 152 5.34 -10.77 15.88
N ILE A 153 6.15 -10.24 14.96
CA ILE A 153 7.20 -9.26 15.28
C ILE A 153 6.57 -7.97 15.82
N ALA A 154 5.50 -7.48 15.20
CA ALA A 154 4.82 -6.27 15.67
C ALA A 154 4.22 -6.45 17.07
N LYS A 155 3.63 -7.61 17.37
CA LYS A 155 3.07 -7.91 18.70
C LYS A 155 4.16 -7.99 19.76
N GLU A 156 5.30 -8.60 19.45
CA GLU A 156 6.45 -8.64 20.34
C GLU A 156 6.98 -7.24 20.63
N PHE A 157 7.15 -6.41 19.59
CA PHE A 157 7.55 -5.02 19.74
C PHE A 157 6.57 -4.21 20.60
N VAL A 158 5.26 -4.33 20.36
CA VAL A 158 4.25 -3.61 21.16
C VAL A 158 4.35 -3.99 22.64
N LYS A 159 4.56 -5.28 22.94
CA LYS A 159 4.75 -5.78 24.30
C LYS A 159 6.02 -5.19 24.94
N SER A 160 7.15 -5.20 24.24
CA SER A 160 8.41 -4.67 24.78
C SER A 160 8.38 -3.16 24.97
N ALA A 161 7.73 -2.42 24.07
CA ALA A 161 7.57 -0.97 24.16
C ALA A 161 6.59 -0.52 25.27
N GLY A 162 5.78 -1.43 25.83
CA GLY A 162 4.90 -1.14 26.96
C GLY A 162 3.77 -0.14 26.69
N TYR A 163 3.46 0.15 25.42
CA TYR A 163 2.41 1.10 25.03
C TYR A 163 1.42 0.46 24.06
N ALA A 164 0.12 0.63 24.35
CA ALA A 164 -0.99 0.04 23.62
C ALA A 164 -1.02 -1.50 23.62
N VAL A 165 -0.41 -2.13 24.63
CA VAL A 165 -0.38 -3.60 24.80
C VAL A 165 -1.79 -4.18 24.87
N SER A 166 -2.62 -3.70 25.81
CA SER A 166 -3.95 -4.27 26.04
C SER A 166 -4.87 -4.20 24.82
N VAL A 167 -4.89 -3.06 24.11
CA VAL A 167 -5.70 -2.91 22.89
C VAL A 167 -5.14 -3.73 21.74
N THR A 168 -3.83 -3.93 21.66
CA THR A 168 -3.21 -4.78 20.64
C THR A 168 -3.50 -6.25 20.87
N GLU A 169 -3.44 -6.72 22.11
CA GLU A 169 -3.83 -8.08 22.47
C GLU A 169 -5.32 -8.33 22.22
N ARG A 170 -6.18 -7.37 22.54
CA ARG A 170 -7.63 -7.47 22.31
C ARG A 170 -8.01 -7.47 20.83
N ASP A 171 -7.45 -6.57 20.02
CA ASP A 171 -8.00 -6.25 18.69
C ASP A 171 -7.13 -6.74 17.51
N SER A 172 -6.00 -7.42 17.75
CA SER A 172 -5.16 -7.98 16.66
C SER A 172 -5.72 -9.25 16.02
N GLY A 173 -6.70 -9.92 16.65
CA GLY A 173 -7.29 -11.17 16.17
C GLY A 173 -7.87 -11.05 14.76
N TYR A 174 -8.66 -9.99 14.52
CA TYR A 174 -9.28 -9.75 13.21
C TYR A 174 -8.25 -9.70 12.07
N PHE A 175 -7.15 -8.97 12.26
CA PHE A 175 -6.12 -8.83 11.24
C PHE A 175 -5.45 -10.19 10.97
N ALA A 176 -5.07 -10.91 12.02
CA ALA A 176 -4.42 -12.21 11.91
C ALA A 176 -5.32 -13.24 11.19
N GLU A 177 -6.59 -13.35 11.60
CA GLU A 177 -7.56 -14.27 11.02
C GLU A 177 -7.83 -13.98 9.54
N LYS A 178 -7.97 -12.68 9.17
CA LYS A 178 -8.17 -12.29 7.77
C LYS A 178 -6.98 -12.61 6.89
N TRP A 179 -5.77 -12.39 7.37
CA TRP A 179 -4.55 -12.75 6.63
C TRP A 179 -4.39 -14.26 6.53
N GLU A 180 -4.57 -15.01 7.61
CA GLU A 180 -4.53 -16.48 7.57
C GLU A 180 -5.53 -17.05 6.56
N TRP A 181 -6.77 -16.53 6.58
CA TRP A 181 -7.80 -16.89 5.62
C TRP A 181 -7.38 -16.60 4.17
N PHE A 182 -6.86 -15.39 3.89
CA PHE A 182 -6.42 -15.01 2.54
C PHE A 182 -5.27 -15.88 2.05
N LEU A 183 -4.28 -16.14 2.91
CA LEU A 183 -3.14 -16.97 2.56
C LEU A 183 -3.57 -18.40 2.26
N LYS A 184 -4.48 -18.96 3.07
CA LYS A 184 -5.06 -20.27 2.79
C LYS A 184 -5.84 -20.28 1.48
N LEU A 185 -6.64 -19.24 1.22
CA LEU A 185 -7.41 -19.07 -0.02
C LEU A 185 -6.49 -19.07 -1.26
N ARG A 186 -5.27 -18.54 -1.13
CA ARG A 186 -4.27 -18.47 -2.21
C ARG A 186 -3.25 -19.60 -2.21
N GLY A 187 -3.32 -20.54 -1.26
CA GLY A 187 -2.32 -21.60 -1.12
C GLY A 187 -0.94 -21.10 -0.67
N LEU A 188 -0.87 -19.95 -0.01
CA LEU A 188 0.35 -19.25 0.41
C LEU A 188 0.67 -19.39 1.91
N SER A 189 0.04 -20.33 2.61
CA SER A 189 0.23 -20.53 4.05
C SER A 189 1.65 -20.93 4.44
N SER A 190 2.39 -21.63 3.56
CA SER A 190 3.80 -21.99 3.74
C SER A 190 4.78 -20.94 3.22
N GLY A 191 4.30 -19.85 2.60
CA GLY A 191 5.14 -18.85 1.93
C GLY A 191 5.69 -19.29 0.56
N GLU A 192 5.49 -20.55 0.17
CA GLU A 192 5.98 -21.16 -1.06
C GLU A 192 4.87 -21.83 -1.87
N GLY A 193 5.10 -22.02 -3.17
CA GLY A 193 4.20 -22.74 -4.06
C GLY A 193 3.45 -21.86 -5.06
N PRO A 194 2.70 -22.48 -5.99
CA PRO A 194 1.89 -21.76 -6.96
C PRO A 194 0.69 -21.10 -6.27
N VAL A 195 0.35 -19.90 -6.73
CA VAL A 195 -0.82 -19.18 -6.23
C VAL A 195 -2.08 -19.85 -6.76
N ILE A 196 -3.02 -20.14 -5.87
CA ILE A 196 -4.32 -20.70 -6.22
C ILE A 196 -5.26 -19.57 -6.64
N TRP A 197 -5.73 -19.61 -7.88
CA TRP A 197 -6.71 -18.69 -8.44
C TRP A 197 -8.07 -19.37 -8.57
N ALA A 198 -9.13 -18.57 -8.53
CA ALA A 198 -10.44 -19.04 -8.96
C ALA A 198 -10.44 -19.25 -10.49
N ASP A 199 -11.22 -20.23 -10.97
CA ASP A 199 -11.34 -20.53 -12.41
C ASP A 199 -11.74 -19.29 -13.23
N GLN A 200 -12.60 -18.45 -12.66
CA GLN A 200 -12.95 -17.14 -13.21
C GLN A 200 -12.43 -16.07 -12.25
N TYR A 201 -11.51 -15.24 -12.74
CA TYR A 201 -10.90 -14.16 -11.98
C TYR A 201 -10.70 -12.89 -12.82
N GLY A 202 -11.71 -12.58 -13.63
CA GLY A 202 -11.82 -11.36 -14.43
C GLY A 202 -12.19 -10.15 -13.58
N THR A 203 -12.42 -9.00 -14.23
CA THR A 203 -12.63 -7.72 -13.53
C THR A 203 -13.84 -7.74 -12.58
N ALA A 204 -14.96 -8.34 -12.99
CA ALA A 204 -16.16 -8.42 -12.14
C ALA A 204 -15.96 -9.37 -10.96
N GLU A 205 -15.28 -10.50 -11.20
CA GLU A 205 -14.98 -11.50 -10.19
C GLU A 205 -13.97 -10.95 -9.17
N ARG A 206 -13.00 -10.14 -9.62
CA ARG A 206 -12.06 -9.43 -8.73
C ARG A 206 -12.76 -8.42 -7.85
N ASP A 207 -13.65 -7.59 -8.37
CA ASP A 207 -14.44 -6.67 -7.54
C ASP A 207 -15.22 -7.42 -6.45
N ALA A 208 -15.87 -8.54 -6.81
CA ALA A 208 -16.59 -9.39 -5.86
C ALA A 208 -15.66 -10.02 -4.81
N ALA A 209 -14.51 -10.52 -5.23
CA ALA A 209 -13.49 -11.08 -4.33
C ALA A 209 -12.94 -10.01 -3.38
N TYR A 210 -12.55 -8.84 -3.89
CA TYR A 210 -12.00 -7.74 -3.10
C TYR A 210 -13.02 -7.24 -2.08
N LYS A 211 -14.30 -7.17 -2.46
CA LYS A 211 -15.38 -6.87 -1.52
C LYS A 211 -15.45 -7.86 -0.35
N SER A 212 -15.16 -9.15 -0.58
CA SER A 212 -15.08 -10.16 0.50
C SER A 212 -13.85 -10.00 1.40
N PHE A 213 -12.78 -9.39 0.90
CA PHE A 213 -11.57 -9.07 1.67
C PHE A 213 -11.81 -7.90 2.61
N SER A 214 -12.71 -7.00 2.21
CA SER A 214 -12.96 -5.74 2.90
C SER A 214 -13.52 -5.87 4.32
N TRP A 215 -13.28 -4.83 5.13
CA TRP A 215 -13.92 -4.72 6.44
C TRP A 215 -15.40 -4.35 6.30
N SER A 216 -15.70 -3.30 5.53
CA SER A 216 -17.04 -2.68 5.49
C SER A 216 -17.57 -2.44 4.07
N GLY A 217 -17.19 -3.29 3.12
CA GLY A 217 -17.74 -3.31 1.76
C GLY A 217 -17.00 -2.45 0.73
N TRP A 218 -16.11 -1.56 1.17
CA TRP A 218 -15.19 -0.83 0.28
C TRP A 218 -13.79 -1.44 0.42
N ALA A 219 -13.39 -2.22 -0.58
CA ALA A 219 -12.17 -3.02 -0.56
C ALA A 219 -10.91 -2.17 -0.73
N GLY A 220 -9.87 -2.45 0.06
CA GLY A 220 -8.60 -1.70 0.04
C GLY A 220 -8.59 -0.50 0.98
N ARG A 221 -9.67 -0.27 1.75
CA ARG A 221 -9.82 0.91 2.60
C ARG A 221 -9.30 0.74 4.03
N SER A 222 -8.87 -0.46 4.38
CA SER A 222 -8.39 -0.82 5.71
C SER A 222 -6.94 -1.27 5.67
N GLY A 223 -6.27 -1.23 6.83
CA GLY A 223 -4.87 -1.65 6.90
C GLY A 223 -4.66 -3.13 6.58
N HIS A 224 -5.67 -4.00 6.75
CA HIS A 224 -5.53 -5.42 6.42
C HIS A 224 -5.68 -5.70 4.92
N ASP A 225 -6.63 -5.06 4.24
CA ASP A 225 -7.01 -5.41 2.87
C ASP A 225 -6.26 -4.62 1.79
N ALA A 226 -5.81 -3.38 2.06
CA ALA A 226 -4.97 -2.62 1.13
C ALA A 226 -3.70 -3.39 0.70
N PRO A 227 -2.81 -3.79 1.63
CA PRO A 227 -1.64 -4.59 1.27
C PRO A 227 -2.01 -6.01 0.79
N MET A 228 -3.16 -6.56 1.18
CA MET A 228 -3.63 -7.88 0.74
C MET A 228 -4.00 -7.87 -0.76
N ILE A 229 -4.75 -6.86 -1.20
CA ILE A 229 -5.11 -6.68 -2.61
C ILE A 229 -3.86 -6.35 -3.43
N ALA A 230 -2.93 -5.55 -2.88
CA ALA A 230 -1.66 -5.28 -3.54
C ALA A 230 -0.84 -6.56 -3.75
N LEU A 231 -0.77 -7.44 -2.75
CA LEU A 231 -0.11 -8.74 -2.84
C LEU A 231 -0.81 -9.66 -3.86
N ASP A 232 -2.15 -9.74 -3.82
CA ASP A 232 -2.95 -10.48 -4.81
C ASP A 232 -2.65 -10.01 -6.23
N ALA A 233 -2.63 -8.70 -6.45
CA ALA A 233 -2.32 -8.10 -7.74
C ALA A 233 -0.90 -8.42 -8.22
N LEU A 234 0.11 -8.26 -7.35
CA LEU A 234 1.51 -8.57 -7.65
C LEU A 234 1.71 -10.04 -8.03
N ARG A 235 1.09 -10.95 -7.28
CA ARG A 235 1.16 -12.39 -7.53
C ARG A 235 0.45 -12.77 -8.84
N GLY A 236 -0.61 -12.06 -9.20
CA GLY A 236 -1.34 -12.29 -10.44
C GLY A 236 -0.67 -11.68 -11.69
N ALA A 237 0.05 -10.57 -11.54
CA ALA A 237 0.65 -9.85 -12.64
C ALA A 237 2.11 -10.22 -12.92
N GLY A 238 2.85 -10.67 -11.90
CA GLY A 238 4.31 -10.80 -11.99
C GLY A 238 4.95 -9.46 -12.40
N SER A 239 5.80 -9.47 -13.42
CA SER A 239 6.45 -8.25 -13.94
C SER A 239 5.57 -7.43 -14.89
N ASN A 240 4.38 -7.89 -15.26
CA ASN A 240 3.54 -7.21 -16.25
C ASN A 240 2.87 -5.96 -15.64
N TRP A 241 3.31 -4.77 -16.05
CA TRP A 241 2.78 -3.48 -15.58
C TRP A 241 1.29 -3.31 -15.84
N GLU A 242 0.83 -3.66 -17.04
CA GLU A 242 -0.57 -3.48 -17.43
C GLU A 242 -1.49 -4.41 -16.64
N GLU A 243 -1.08 -5.67 -16.45
CA GLU A 243 -1.83 -6.61 -15.63
C GLU A 243 -1.82 -6.20 -14.14
N LEU A 244 -0.72 -5.61 -13.65
CA LEU A 244 -0.67 -5.09 -12.29
C LEU A 244 -1.70 -3.96 -12.11
N MET A 245 -1.72 -2.98 -13.01
CA MET A 245 -2.69 -1.88 -12.94
C MET A 245 -4.13 -2.37 -13.09
N ASN A 246 -4.38 -3.33 -13.97
CA ASN A 246 -5.70 -3.96 -14.15
C ASN A 246 -6.22 -4.68 -12.89
N ARG A 247 -5.32 -5.11 -12.00
CA ARG A 247 -5.66 -5.77 -10.72
C ARG A 247 -5.66 -4.80 -9.55
N ALA A 248 -4.61 -4.00 -9.40
CA ALA A 248 -4.37 -3.15 -8.23
C ALA A 248 -4.97 -1.75 -8.33
N GLY A 249 -5.03 -1.16 -9.53
CA GLY A 249 -5.41 0.24 -9.71
C GLY A 249 -6.74 0.47 -10.43
N PHE A 250 -7.26 -0.53 -11.12
CA PHE A 250 -8.52 -0.44 -11.86
C PHE A 250 -9.56 -1.44 -11.32
N HIS A 251 -10.05 -1.18 -10.12
CA HIS A 251 -11.14 -1.94 -9.49
C HIS A 251 -12.06 -0.99 -8.73
N GLY A 252 -13.27 -1.43 -8.38
CA GLY A 252 -14.28 -0.58 -7.72
C GLY A 252 -14.04 -0.31 -6.23
N GLY A 253 -12.79 -0.46 -5.79
CA GLY A 253 -12.37 -0.35 -4.38
C GLY A 253 -11.64 0.97 -4.12
N ASP A 254 -10.84 1.02 -3.07
CA ASP A 254 -9.94 2.12 -2.71
C ASP A 254 -8.66 1.95 -3.53
N SER A 255 -8.78 2.20 -4.85
CA SER A 255 -7.88 1.64 -5.86
C SER A 255 -6.57 2.38 -6.01
N ASP A 256 -6.54 3.67 -5.68
CA ASP A 256 -5.31 4.46 -5.57
C ASP A 256 -4.40 3.90 -4.48
N ILE A 257 -4.96 3.54 -3.31
CA ILE A 257 -4.19 3.01 -2.19
C ILE A 257 -3.59 1.64 -2.48
N THR A 258 -4.38 0.74 -3.07
CA THR A 258 -3.88 -0.59 -3.48
C THR A 258 -2.84 -0.48 -4.59
N ALA A 259 -3.00 0.45 -5.54
CA ALA A 259 -2.02 0.74 -6.58
C ALA A 259 -0.71 1.31 -6.00
N VAL A 260 -0.79 2.26 -5.06
CA VAL A 260 0.35 2.84 -4.34
C VAL A 260 1.26 1.77 -3.77
N ILE A 261 0.66 0.80 -3.05
CA ILE A 261 1.40 -0.29 -2.43
C ILE A 261 1.94 -1.24 -3.51
N ALA A 262 1.07 -1.72 -4.41
CA ALA A 262 1.44 -2.73 -5.41
C ALA A 262 2.54 -2.25 -6.36
N CYS A 263 2.43 -1.02 -6.87
CA CYS A 263 3.39 -0.45 -7.79
C CYS A 263 4.73 -0.15 -7.11
N CYS A 264 4.73 0.21 -5.83
CA CYS A 264 5.95 0.34 -5.03
C CYS A 264 6.70 -1.01 -4.96
N CYS A 265 5.99 -2.07 -4.57
CA CYS A 265 6.57 -3.43 -4.52
C CYS A 265 7.13 -3.84 -5.88
N ARG A 266 6.37 -3.58 -6.95
CA ARG A 266 6.77 -3.94 -8.32
C ARG A 266 8.06 -3.23 -8.71
N GLY A 267 8.16 -1.92 -8.46
CA GLY A 267 9.37 -1.14 -8.75
C GLY A 267 10.59 -1.68 -8.01
N LEU A 268 10.43 -2.06 -6.75
CA LEU A 268 11.53 -2.66 -5.97
C LEU A 268 11.93 -4.07 -6.46
N LEU A 269 10.97 -4.84 -6.99
CA LEU A 269 11.23 -6.20 -7.49
C LEU A 269 11.80 -6.22 -8.90
N TYR A 270 11.29 -5.35 -9.78
CA TYR A 270 11.47 -5.45 -11.23
C TYR A 270 12.00 -4.18 -11.87
N GLY A 271 12.26 -3.11 -11.11
CA GLY A 271 12.63 -1.80 -11.65
C GLY A 271 11.54 -1.15 -12.52
N PRO A 272 11.88 -0.12 -13.32
CA PRO A 272 10.97 0.54 -14.24
C PRO A 272 10.72 -0.26 -15.53
N GLU A 273 11.35 -1.43 -15.70
CA GLU A 273 11.30 -2.24 -16.90
C GLU A 273 9.85 -2.56 -17.30
N GLY A 274 9.49 -2.30 -18.56
CA GLY A 274 8.14 -2.55 -19.08
C GLY A 274 7.07 -1.55 -18.61
N VAL A 275 7.44 -0.49 -17.89
CA VAL A 275 6.56 0.64 -17.57
C VAL A 275 6.70 1.71 -18.67
N PRO A 276 5.62 2.11 -19.33
CA PRO A 276 5.64 3.19 -20.32
C PRO A 276 6.08 4.51 -19.72
N GLU A 277 7.05 5.17 -20.34
CA GLU A 277 7.56 6.47 -19.87
C GLU A 277 6.48 7.53 -19.73
N CYS A 278 5.45 7.52 -20.58
CA CYS A 278 4.33 8.45 -20.49
C CYS A 278 3.56 8.34 -19.16
N ASN A 279 3.62 7.19 -18.47
CA ASN A 279 2.96 7.00 -17.19
C ASN A 279 3.67 7.73 -16.04
N TYR A 280 4.96 8.05 -16.13
CA TYR A 280 5.71 8.63 -15.01
C TYR A 280 6.58 9.83 -15.36
N SER A 281 6.85 10.07 -16.64
CA SER A 281 7.80 11.10 -17.10
C SER A 281 7.45 12.51 -16.64
N ASN A 282 6.16 12.84 -16.59
CA ASN A 282 5.61 14.13 -16.15
C ASN A 282 4.83 14.01 -14.83
N LEU A 283 5.14 12.98 -14.02
CA LEU A 283 4.50 12.76 -12.73
C LEU A 283 4.78 13.95 -11.80
N GLU A 284 3.73 14.43 -11.13
CA GLU A 284 3.87 15.42 -10.07
C GLU A 284 4.83 14.88 -8.99
N TYR A 285 5.85 15.67 -8.66
CA TYR A 285 6.91 15.33 -7.69
C TYR A 285 7.91 14.25 -8.08
N ARG A 286 8.02 13.92 -9.37
CA ARG A 286 9.05 13.00 -9.87
C ARG A 286 10.44 13.24 -9.24
N ASP A 287 11.00 14.44 -9.38
CA ASP A 287 12.34 14.76 -8.87
C ASP A 287 12.46 14.56 -7.35
N ARG A 288 11.39 14.86 -6.59
CA ARG A 288 11.39 14.64 -5.13
C ARG A 288 11.35 13.15 -4.78
N LEU A 289 10.58 12.36 -5.52
CA LEU A 289 10.50 10.91 -5.33
C LEU A 289 11.84 10.26 -5.64
N GLU A 290 12.47 10.63 -6.75
CA GLU A 290 13.79 10.14 -7.17
C GLU A 290 14.87 10.54 -6.14
N ASN A 291 14.94 11.81 -5.73
CA ASN A 291 15.89 12.28 -4.71
C ASN A 291 15.68 11.62 -3.33
N SER A 292 14.43 11.33 -2.96
CA SER A 292 14.14 10.65 -1.69
C SER A 292 14.56 9.18 -1.76
N ALA A 293 14.38 8.54 -2.91
CA ALA A 293 14.79 7.16 -3.13
C ALA A 293 16.30 6.98 -3.03
N GLU A 294 17.07 7.91 -3.61
CA GLU A 294 18.54 7.93 -3.51
C GLU A 294 19.00 7.99 -2.04
N LYS A 295 18.46 8.94 -1.27
CA LYS A 295 18.76 9.06 0.17
C LYS A 295 18.35 7.82 0.98
N LEU A 296 17.22 7.20 0.65
CA LEU A 296 16.79 5.97 1.31
C LEU A 296 17.72 4.80 0.98
N TYR A 297 18.22 4.73 -0.26
CA TYR A 297 19.20 3.74 -0.67
C TYR A 297 20.53 3.93 0.06
N GLU A 298 21.04 5.16 0.16
CA GLU A 298 22.25 5.48 0.93
C GLU A 298 22.17 5.06 2.41
N LEU A 299 21.00 5.20 3.03
CA LEU A 299 20.77 4.77 4.42
C LEU A 299 20.64 3.25 4.57
N SER A 300 20.41 2.53 3.47
CA SER A 300 20.17 1.09 3.44
C SER A 300 21.41 0.27 3.05
N CYS A 301 22.50 0.94 2.66
CA CYS A 301 23.82 0.38 2.35
C CYS A 301 24.80 0.58 3.52
#